data_AF-A0A534VQX0-F1
#
_entry.id   AF-A0A534VQX0-F1
#
_cell.length_a   1.000
_cell.length_b   1.000
_cell.length_c   1.000
_cell.angle_alpha   90.00
_cell.angle_beta   90.00
_cell.angle_gamma   90.00
#
_symmetry.space_group_name_H-M   'P 1'
#
loop_
_entity.id
_entity.type
_entity.pdbx_description
1 polymer ?
#
loop_
_entity_poly.entity_id
_entity_poly.type
_entity_poly.pdbx_seq_one_letter_code
_entity_poly.pdbx_strand_id
1 'polypeptide(L)'
;MVRNIATAAALLCACGAEFIEPNPPRLVRRRVDYQASSVPEPAVWLVVSDLFLEHDEDCAATVAWLGASIRGAVPASVPGRLELPVVQTSPCTQPNSRAIDPSAIDAALRGAEAAFPGRSVRAVIVYANNVLATVPGQIASALDAARKLAVARGALEPRMWALLPGGLATGVRADRTVTWTYAGDPALARQLADVAAQELPFTSDAALVTPPLTLFASGPDGVRVFKVCKVDPAVQLLGFAGDGTSVAVDSADPPEYRVTLAPRFALPRSEFQVQHAGLEVEACIDHCDRYHGDDRVRWLTRPGCVLPGASS
;
A
#
# COMPACT_ATOMS: atom_id res chain seq x y z
N MET A 1 -62.27 35.02 68.64
CA MET A 1 -61.34 35.99 68.04
C MET A 1 -60.03 35.29 67.76
N VAL A 2 -59.64 35.23 66.46
CA VAL A 2 -58.27 35.10 65.89
C VAL A 2 -57.42 33.88 66.29
N ARG A 3 -56.75 33.10 65.43
CA ARG A 3 -56.79 32.75 63.99
C ARG A 3 -55.72 31.64 63.87
N ASN A 4 -56.04 30.53 63.22
CA ASN A 4 -55.05 29.54 62.78
C ASN A 4 -54.01 30.23 61.87
N ILE A 5 -52.72 30.06 62.12
CA ILE A 5 -51.69 30.28 61.10
C ILE A 5 -51.05 28.92 60.85
N ALA A 6 -51.62 28.24 59.86
CA ALA A 6 -50.99 27.14 59.17
C ALA A 6 -49.92 27.73 58.22
N THR A 7 -48.79 27.03 58.13
CA THR A 7 -47.96 26.84 56.93
C THR A 7 -47.79 28.00 55.94
N ALA A 8 -46.57 28.49 55.86
CA ALA A 8 -45.94 28.82 54.58
C ALA A 8 -44.56 28.13 54.52
N ALA A 9 -44.60 26.81 54.36
CA ALA A 9 -43.47 26.07 53.81
C ALA A 9 -43.47 26.26 52.29
N ALA A 10 -42.27 26.28 51.73
CA ALA A 10 -41.94 25.88 50.37
C ALA A 10 -42.58 26.67 49.22
N LEU A 11 -41.76 27.51 48.57
CA LEU A 11 -41.67 27.60 47.10
C LEU A 11 -40.42 28.43 46.73
N LEU A 12 -39.26 27.89 47.10
CA LEU A 12 -37.97 28.18 46.46
C LEU A 12 -37.47 26.89 45.80
N CYS A 13 -38.35 26.21 45.06
CA CYS A 13 -37.89 25.32 44.00
C CYS A 13 -37.71 26.21 42.77
N ALA A 14 -36.49 26.69 42.57
CA ALA A 14 -36.09 27.28 41.30
C ALA A 14 -36.38 26.25 40.21
N CYS A 15 -37.43 26.50 39.42
CA CYS A 15 -37.67 25.83 38.17
C CYS A 15 -36.48 26.13 37.26
N GLY A 16 -35.48 25.24 37.25
CA GLY A 16 -34.59 25.13 36.09
C GLY A 16 -35.46 24.66 34.94
N ALA A 17 -36.00 25.59 34.15
CA ALA A 17 -36.68 25.23 32.93
C ALA A 17 -35.63 24.61 32.00
N GLU A 18 -35.64 23.29 31.88
CA GLU A 18 -34.89 22.56 30.86
C GLU A 18 -35.31 23.10 29.49
N PHE A 19 -34.34 23.61 28.75
CA PHE A 19 -34.58 24.10 27.40
C PHE A 19 -34.62 22.89 26.46
N ILE A 20 -35.79 22.62 25.89
CA ILE A 20 -35.98 21.54 24.91
C ILE A 20 -36.35 22.21 23.59
N GLU A 21 -35.46 22.10 22.59
CA GLU A 21 -35.78 22.51 21.22
C GLU A 21 -36.76 21.49 20.60
N PRO A 22 -37.99 21.89 20.24
CA PRO A 22 -38.99 20.96 19.70
C PRO A 22 -38.62 20.40 18.32
N ASN A 23 -37.79 21.12 17.54
CA ASN A 23 -37.35 20.69 16.22
C ASN A 23 -35.83 20.86 16.10
N PRO A 24 -35.03 19.97 16.72
CA PRO A 24 -33.58 20.09 16.69
C PRO A 24 -33.04 19.91 15.26
N PRO A 25 -31.82 20.39 14.98
CA PRO A 25 -31.20 20.19 13.67
C PRO A 25 -31.06 18.70 13.37
N ARG A 26 -31.41 18.31 12.14
CA ARG A 26 -31.22 16.93 11.66
C ARG A 26 -29.80 16.78 11.15
N LEU A 27 -28.94 16.30 12.03
CA LEU A 27 -27.51 16.13 11.79
C LEU A 27 -27.16 14.69 11.40
N VAL A 28 -26.18 14.54 10.54
CA VAL A 28 -25.54 13.27 10.20
C VAL A 28 -24.03 13.45 10.24
N ARG A 29 -23.30 12.47 10.79
CA ARG A 29 -21.84 12.44 10.75
C ARG A 29 -21.39 11.38 9.74
N ARG A 30 -20.51 11.75 8.83
CA ARG A 30 -20.03 10.89 7.75
C ARG A 30 -18.53 11.04 7.57
N ARG A 31 -17.84 9.92 7.40
CA ARG A 31 -16.49 9.90 6.85
C ARG A 31 -16.56 9.78 5.34
N VAL A 32 -15.87 10.66 4.65
CA VAL A 32 -15.62 10.59 3.22
C VAL A 32 -14.20 10.08 3.06
N ASP A 33 -14.08 8.81 2.65
CA ASP A 33 -12.81 8.11 2.53
C ASP A 33 -12.46 7.95 1.06
N TYR A 34 -11.25 8.37 0.70
CA TYR A 34 -10.63 8.06 -0.57
C TYR A 34 -9.73 6.84 -0.42
N GLN A 35 -9.96 5.86 -1.27
CA GLN A 35 -9.12 4.67 -1.39
C GLN A 35 -8.22 4.84 -2.62
N ALA A 36 -6.91 4.72 -2.44
CA ALA A 36 -5.95 4.81 -3.53
C ALA A 36 -6.17 3.68 -4.55
N SER A 37 -5.98 4.00 -5.84
CA SER A 37 -5.90 2.98 -6.89
C SER A 37 -4.71 2.07 -6.65
N SER A 38 -4.84 0.79 -7.01
CA SER A 38 -3.72 -0.14 -7.09
C SER A 38 -3.55 -0.64 -8.51
N VAL A 39 -2.31 -0.68 -8.99
CA VAL A 39 -1.96 -1.16 -10.33
C VAL A 39 -0.96 -2.31 -10.21
N PRO A 40 -1.31 -3.53 -10.66
CA PRO A 40 -0.36 -4.64 -10.68
C PRO A 40 0.66 -4.42 -11.78
N GLU A 41 1.94 -4.54 -11.44
CA GLU A 41 3.09 -4.27 -12.31
C GLU A 41 3.64 -5.52 -13.01
N PRO A 42 4.36 -5.35 -14.14
CA PRO A 42 5.06 -6.44 -14.81
C PRO A 42 6.06 -7.14 -13.89
N ALA A 43 6.24 -8.45 -14.08
CA ALA A 43 7.33 -9.19 -13.44
C ALA A 43 8.42 -9.53 -14.45
N VAL A 44 9.63 -9.06 -14.14
CA VAL A 44 10.86 -9.41 -14.85
C VAL A 44 11.69 -10.28 -13.92
N TRP A 45 12.21 -11.41 -14.39
CA TRP A 45 13.15 -12.19 -13.61
C TRP A 45 14.35 -12.67 -14.41
N LEU A 46 15.49 -12.74 -13.73
CA LEU A 46 16.76 -13.26 -14.24
C LEU A 46 17.25 -14.37 -13.32
N VAL A 47 17.64 -15.50 -13.90
CA VAL A 47 18.26 -16.59 -13.14
C VAL A 47 19.78 -16.48 -13.25
N VAL A 48 20.46 -16.45 -12.12
CA VAL A 48 21.92 -16.61 -12.00
C VAL A 48 22.18 -18.00 -11.46
N SER A 49 22.63 -18.89 -12.33
CA SER A 49 22.92 -20.29 -12.01
C SER A 49 24.38 -20.46 -11.61
N ASP A 50 24.63 -20.67 -10.31
CA ASP A 50 25.90 -21.07 -9.74
C ASP A 50 25.80 -22.49 -9.19
N LEU A 51 25.66 -23.48 -10.06
CA LEU A 51 25.44 -24.88 -9.66
C LEU A 51 26.74 -25.69 -9.76
N PHE A 52 26.83 -26.75 -8.98
CA PHE A 52 27.83 -27.80 -9.07
C PHE A 52 27.13 -29.15 -9.31
N LEU A 53 27.51 -29.88 -10.34
CA LEU A 53 27.04 -31.23 -10.59
C LEU A 53 28.23 -32.17 -10.73
N GLU A 54 28.07 -33.41 -10.27
CA GLU A 54 29.10 -34.46 -10.43
C GLU A 54 29.26 -34.85 -11.91
N HIS A 55 28.16 -34.81 -12.65
CA HIS A 55 28.06 -35.14 -14.06
C HIS A 55 27.72 -33.87 -14.86
N ASP A 56 28.61 -33.46 -15.77
CA ASP A 56 28.45 -32.22 -16.54
C ASP A 56 27.36 -32.35 -17.62
N GLU A 57 27.08 -33.57 -18.08
CA GLU A 57 25.99 -33.88 -18.99
C GLU A 57 24.60 -33.49 -18.45
N ASP A 58 24.42 -33.48 -17.12
CA ASP A 58 23.15 -33.14 -16.46
C ASP A 58 22.93 -31.64 -16.30
N CYS A 59 23.95 -30.82 -16.61
CA CYS A 59 23.93 -29.38 -16.38
C CYS A 59 22.80 -28.68 -17.14
N ALA A 60 22.68 -28.95 -18.44
CA ALA A 60 21.65 -28.33 -19.26
C ALA A 60 20.24 -28.69 -18.79
N ALA A 61 20.01 -29.96 -18.44
CA ALA A 61 18.72 -30.44 -17.93
C ALA A 61 18.37 -29.80 -16.58
N THR A 62 19.34 -29.69 -15.68
CA THR A 62 19.17 -29.07 -14.36
C THR A 62 18.85 -27.58 -14.47
N VAL A 63 19.58 -26.85 -15.32
CA VAL A 63 19.32 -25.41 -15.56
C VAL A 63 17.96 -25.20 -16.22
N ALA A 64 17.58 -26.05 -17.17
CA ALA A 64 16.26 -26.00 -17.80
C ALA A 64 15.13 -26.29 -16.79
N TRP A 65 15.30 -27.27 -15.91
CA TRP A 65 14.35 -27.57 -14.84
C TRP A 65 14.21 -26.40 -13.86
N LEU A 66 15.32 -25.77 -13.47
CA LEU A 66 15.32 -24.60 -12.60
C LEU A 66 14.53 -23.45 -13.23
N GLY A 67 14.82 -23.13 -14.50
CA GLY A 67 14.08 -22.10 -15.25
C GLY A 67 12.59 -22.43 -15.35
N ALA A 68 12.23 -23.68 -15.65
CA ALA A 68 10.85 -24.13 -15.70
C ALA A 68 10.14 -24.03 -14.34
N SER A 69 10.83 -24.34 -13.24
CA SER A 69 10.28 -24.27 -11.88
C SER A 69 10.00 -22.83 -11.47
N ILE A 70 10.91 -21.90 -11.77
CA ILE A 70 10.71 -20.47 -11.50
C ILE A 70 9.57 -19.93 -12.37
N ARG A 71 9.57 -20.25 -13.67
CA ARG A 71 8.49 -19.85 -14.60
C ARG A 71 7.13 -20.37 -14.15
N GLY A 72 7.07 -21.62 -13.69
CA GLY A 72 5.85 -22.23 -13.15
C GLY A 72 5.38 -21.62 -11.83
N ALA A 73 6.30 -21.09 -11.03
CA ALA A 73 5.98 -20.40 -9.78
C ALA A 73 5.37 -19.01 -9.99
N VAL A 74 5.70 -18.31 -11.09
CA VAL A 74 5.15 -16.98 -11.37
C VAL A 74 3.65 -17.08 -11.70
N PRO A 75 2.74 -16.50 -10.88
CA PRO A 75 1.30 -16.63 -11.08
C PRO A 75 0.86 -16.12 -12.45
N ALA A 76 -0.11 -16.80 -13.07
CA ALA A 76 -0.66 -16.37 -14.37
C ALA A 76 -1.37 -15.01 -14.34
N SER A 77 -1.78 -14.55 -13.15
CA SER A 77 -2.38 -13.23 -12.93
C SER A 77 -1.39 -12.07 -13.02
N VAL A 78 -0.08 -12.35 -13.06
CA VAL A 78 0.96 -11.33 -13.20
C VAL A 78 0.95 -10.79 -14.64
N PRO A 79 0.76 -9.47 -14.84
CA PRO A 79 0.83 -8.90 -16.18
C PRO A 79 2.27 -8.90 -16.69
N GLY A 80 2.46 -8.88 -18.02
CA GLY A 80 3.77 -8.60 -18.63
C GLY A 80 4.93 -9.45 -18.09
N ARG A 81 4.73 -10.76 -17.91
CA ARG A 81 5.77 -11.68 -17.44
C ARG A 81 6.91 -11.76 -18.45
N LEU A 82 8.13 -11.47 -18.02
CA LEU A 82 9.32 -11.53 -18.87
C LEU A 82 10.46 -12.25 -18.15
N GLU A 83 10.84 -13.40 -18.71
CA GLU A 83 12.03 -14.16 -18.31
C GLU A 83 13.23 -13.67 -19.12
N LEU A 84 14.31 -13.32 -18.42
CA LEU A 84 15.59 -12.99 -19.03
C LEU A 84 16.46 -14.24 -19.25
N PRO A 85 17.39 -14.23 -20.22
CA PRO A 85 18.32 -15.33 -20.43
C PRO A 85 19.12 -15.66 -19.17
N VAL A 86 19.27 -16.95 -18.86
CA VAL A 86 20.00 -17.41 -17.68
C VAL A 86 21.48 -17.00 -17.76
N VAL A 87 22.00 -16.46 -16.66
CA VAL A 87 23.43 -16.20 -16.48
C VAL A 87 24.04 -17.38 -15.73
N GLN A 88 24.90 -18.15 -16.38
CA GLN A 88 25.66 -19.22 -15.72
C GLN A 88 27.01 -18.67 -15.26
N THR A 89 27.34 -18.81 -13.97
CA THR A 89 28.67 -18.44 -13.44
C THR A 89 29.75 -19.41 -13.92
N SER A 90 29.36 -20.65 -14.18
CA SER A 90 30.15 -21.73 -14.75
C SER A 90 29.20 -22.83 -15.27
N PRO A 91 29.65 -23.70 -16.19
CA PRO A 91 28.87 -24.85 -16.65
C PRO A 91 28.87 -25.95 -15.58
N CYS A 92 28.18 -25.71 -14.47
CA CYS A 92 27.97 -26.64 -13.37
C CYS A 92 29.23 -27.19 -12.66
N THR A 93 30.36 -26.47 -12.69
CA THR A 93 31.64 -26.92 -12.10
C THR A 93 32.10 -26.08 -10.90
N GLN A 94 31.57 -24.87 -10.72
CA GLN A 94 31.92 -23.92 -9.66
C GLN A 94 33.44 -23.72 -9.40
N PRO A 95 34.28 -23.40 -10.41
CA PRO A 95 35.68 -23.10 -10.15
C PRO A 95 35.81 -21.88 -9.21
N ASN A 96 36.88 -21.80 -8.43
CA ASN A 96 37.14 -20.67 -7.53
C ASN A 96 37.30 -19.33 -8.29
N SER A 97 37.65 -19.37 -9.58
CA SER A 97 37.77 -18.21 -10.46
C SER A 97 36.46 -17.72 -11.06
N ARG A 98 35.33 -18.39 -10.78
CA ARG A 98 34.03 -18.00 -11.35
C ARG A 98 33.62 -16.59 -10.90
N ALA A 99 33.03 -15.85 -11.83
CA ALA A 99 32.63 -14.47 -11.61
C ALA A 99 31.28 -14.20 -12.26
N ILE A 100 30.65 -13.11 -11.83
CA ILE A 100 29.46 -12.54 -12.44
C ILE A 100 29.85 -11.15 -12.90
N ASP A 101 29.45 -10.77 -14.11
CA ASP A 101 29.53 -9.39 -14.56
C ASP A 101 28.27 -8.62 -14.09
N PRO A 102 28.37 -7.74 -13.08
CA PRO A 102 27.23 -6.97 -12.60
C PRO A 102 26.70 -6.01 -13.67
N SER A 103 27.54 -5.55 -14.59
CA SER A 103 27.14 -4.61 -15.65
C SER A 103 26.33 -5.31 -16.75
N ALA A 104 26.65 -6.58 -17.05
CA ALA A 104 25.85 -7.40 -17.95
C ALA A 104 24.46 -7.69 -17.37
N ILE A 105 24.37 -7.97 -16.06
CA ILE A 105 23.07 -8.11 -15.37
C ILE A 105 22.28 -6.81 -15.48
N ASP A 106 22.86 -5.66 -15.09
CA ASP A 106 22.16 -4.38 -15.17
C ASP A 106 21.71 -4.03 -16.60
N ALA A 107 22.55 -4.32 -17.61
CA ALA A 107 22.19 -4.12 -19.01
C ALA A 107 20.99 -4.98 -19.44
N ALA A 108 20.93 -6.24 -19.02
CA ALA A 108 19.79 -7.12 -19.29
C ALA A 108 18.52 -6.61 -18.59
N LEU A 109 18.62 -6.18 -17.33
CA LEU A 109 17.51 -5.59 -16.59
C LEU A 109 16.98 -4.32 -17.26
N ARG A 110 17.89 -3.43 -17.68
CA ARG A 110 17.53 -2.20 -18.41
C ARG A 110 16.83 -2.50 -19.74
N GLY A 111 17.27 -3.53 -20.46
CA GLY A 111 16.61 -4.00 -21.68
C GLY A 111 15.18 -4.49 -21.42
N ALA A 112 14.96 -5.21 -20.32
CA ALA A 112 13.63 -5.65 -19.91
C ALA A 112 12.72 -4.50 -19.47
N GLU A 113 13.24 -3.53 -18.72
CA GLU A 113 12.48 -2.34 -18.32
C GLU A 113 11.98 -1.54 -19.52
N ALA A 114 12.79 -1.44 -20.58
CA ALA A 114 12.41 -0.77 -21.83
C ALA A 114 11.22 -1.46 -22.54
N ALA A 115 10.93 -2.74 -22.26
CA ALA A 115 9.78 -3.45 -22.81
C ALA A 115 8.44 -3.01 -22.19
N PHE A 116 8.46 -2.26 -21.08
CA PHE A 116 7.27 -1.84 -20.34
C PHE A 116 7.25 -0.32 -20.09
N PRO A 117 7.10 0.51 -21.14
CA PRO A 117 7.11 1.96 -21.00
C PRO A 117 5.97 2.45 -20.09
N GLY A 118 6.30 3.36 -19.18
CA GLY A 118 5.33 3.95 -18.24
C GLY A 118 4.92 3.04 -17.08
N ARG A 119 5.56 1.88 -16.93
CA ARG A 119 5.30 0.93 -15.83
C ARG A 119 6.46 0.93 -14.83
N SER A 120 6.16 0.71 -13.55
CA SER A 120 7.20 0.52 -12.55
C SER A 120 7.64 -0.94 -12.54
N VAL A 121 8.75 -1.23 -13.22
CA VAL A 121 9.32 -2.58 -13.26
C VAL A 121 10.30 -2.75 -12.10
N ARG A 122 10.03 -3.71 -11.23
CA ARG A 122 11.00 -4.22 -10.25
C ARG A 122 11.39 -5.63 -10.64
N ALA A 123 12.65 -5.82 -10.99
CA ALA A 123 13.15 -7.13 -11.38
C ALA A 123 13.41 -8.05 -10.17
N VAL A 124 13.36 -9.35 -10.41
CA VAL A 124 13.78 -10.39 -9.47
C VAL A 124 15.04 -11.07 -10.00
N ILE A 125 16.14 -11.00 -9.26
CA ILE A 125 17.35 -11.78 -9.51
C ILE A 125 17.24 -13.04 -8.65
N VAL A 126 17.19 -14.20 -9.32
CA VAL A 126 17.16 -15.50 -8.66
C VAL A 126 18.56 -16.09 -8.70
N TYR A 127 19.26 -16.07 -7.57
CA TYR A 127 20.57 -16.70 -7.45
C TYR A 127 20.40 -18.14 -6.94
N ALA A 128 20.84 -19.13 -7.73
CA ALA A 128 20.75 -20.53 -7.37
C ALA A 128 22.14 -21.14 -7.18
N ASN A 129 22.37 -21.71 -6.00
CA ASN A 129 23.56 -22.48 -5.69
C ASN A 129 23.14 -23.72 -4.89
N ASN A 130 23.67 -24.89 -5.27
CA ASN A 130 23.32 -26.17 -4.68
C ASN A 130 24.40 -26.76 -3.78
N VAL A 131 25.48 -26.03 -3.52
CA VAL A 131 26.57 -26.44 -2.63
C VAL A 131 26.38 -25.83 -1.25
N LEU A 132 26.45 -26.66 -0.22
CA LEU A 132 26.38 -26.23 1.18
C LEU A 132 27.73 -25.63 1.61
N ALA A 133 28.08 -24.48 1.02
CA ALA A 133 29.29 -23.73 1.31
C ALA A 133 29.01 -22.22 1.25
N THR A 134 29.85 -21.43 1.92
CA THR A 134 29.76 -19.97 1.85
C THR A 134 29.91 -19.49 0.43
N VAL A 135 28.98 -18.64 -0.02
CA VAL A 135 29.06 -18.03 -1.35
C VAL A 135 30.33 -17.17 -1.42
N PRO A 136 31.18 -17.34 -2.45
CA PRO A 136 32.39 -16.53 -2.59
C PRO A 136 32.06 -15.03 -2.56
N GLY A 137 32.86 -14.26 -1.82
CA GLY A 137 32.62 -12.82 -1.64
C GLY A 137 32.54 -12.04 -2.95
N GLN A 138 33.26 -12.48 -4.00
CA GLN A 138 33.20 -11.90 -5.34
C GLN A 138 31.83 -12.06 -6.00
N ILE A 139 31.17 -13.21 -5.81
CA ILE A 139 29.83 -13.50 -6.33
C ILE A 139 28.79 -12.68 -5.58
N ALA A 140 28.84 -12.70 -4.24
CA ALA A 140 27.96 -11.90 -3.40
C ALA A 140 28.06 -10.40 -3.71
N SER A 141 29.29 -9.88 -3.86
CA SER A 141 29.54 -8.48 -4.16
C SER A 141 29.09 -8.11 -5.57
N ALA A 142 29.22 -9.00 -6.55
CA ALA A 142 28.72 -8.77 -7.91
C ALA A 142 27.18 -8.69 -7.94
N LEU A 143 26.48 -9.58 -7.22
CA LEU A 143 25.02 -9.53 -7.11
C LEU A 143 24.53 -8.22 -6.47
N ASP A 144 25.19 -7.78 -5.39
CA ASP A 144 24.89 -6.50 -4.74
C ASP A 144 25.26 -5.29 -5.63
N ALA A 145 26.37 -5.37 -6.36
CA ALA A 145 26.76 -4.36 -7.33
C ALA A 145 25.73 -4.22 -8.46
N ALA A 146 25.18 -5.32 -8.98
CA ALA A 146 24.12 -5.28 -9.99
C ALA A 146 22.87 -4.55 -9.48
N ARG A 147 22.47 -4.79 -8.22
CA ARG A 147 21.35 -4.07 -7.59
C ARG A 147 21.64 -2.58 -7.46
N LYS A 148 22.85 -2.23 -7.02
CA LYS A 148 23.29 -0.84 -6.87
C LYS A 148 23.39 -0.10 -8.21
N LEU A 149 23.81 -0.77 -9.27
CA LEU A 149 23.84 -0.19 -10.63
C LEU A 149 22.44 0.21 -11.10
N ALA A 150 21.43 -0.64 -10.87
CA ALA A 150 20.05 -0.32 -11.18
C ALA A 150 19.54 0.92 -10.41
N VAL A 151 19.83 1.00 -9.12
CA VAL A 151 19.47 2.17 -8.30
C VAL A 151 20.20 3.44 -8.76
N ALA A 152 21.49 3.33 -9.09
CA ALA A 152 22.31 4.48 -9.51
C ALA A 152 21.79 5.14 -10.81
N ARG A 153 21.11 4.38 -11.68
CA ARG A 153 20.44 4.91 -12.88
C ARG A 153 18.98 5.31 -12.67
N GLY A 154 18.49 5.29 -11.43
CA GLY A 154 17.12 5.71 -11.08
C GLY A 154 16.05 4.62 -11.23
N ALA A 155 16.43 3.36 -11.45
CA ALA A 155 15.48 2.25 -11.44
C ALA A 155 15.22 1.72 -10.02
N LEU A 156 14.20 0.88 -9.88
CA LEU A 156 13.89 0.23 -8.61
C LEU A 156 14.96 -0.83 -8.30
N GLU A 157 15.36 -0.92 -7.03
CA GLU A 157 16.30 -1.95 -6.59
C GLU A 157 15.72 -3.35 -6.87
N PRO A 158 16.42 -4.22 -7.64
CA PRO A 158 15.98 -5.58 -7.88
C PRO A 158 15.85 -6.36 -6.57
N ARG A 159 14.85 -7.24 -6.51
CA ARG A 159 14.71 -8.22 -5.42
C ARG A 159 15.67 -9.38 -5.64
N MET A 160 16.22 -9.90 -4.57
CA MET A 160 17.13 -11.04 -4.59
C MET A 160 16.47 -12.26 -3.95
N TRP A 161 16.22 -13.30 -4.75
CA TRP A 161 15.78 -14.60 -4.25
C TRP A 161 16.96 -15.56 -4.28
N ALA A 162 17.38 -16.05 -3.13
CA ALA A 162 18.50 -16.98 -3.02
C ALA A 162 17.97 -18.41 -2.82
N LEU A 163 18.31 -19.30 -3.75
CA LEU A 163 18.04 -20.73 -3.66
C LEU A 163 19.33 -21.39 -3.20
N LEU A 164 19.41 -21.77 -1.92
CA LEU A 164 20.64 -22.21 -1.26
C LEU A 164 20.38 -23.46 -0.39
N PRO A 165 21.34 -24.37 -0.23
CA PRO A 165 21.14 -25.52 0.64
C PRO A 165 21.11 -25.07 2.10
N GLY A 166 20.14 -25.60 2.86
CA GLY A 166 19.96 -25.48 4.31
C GLY A 166 20.45 -24.18 4.99
N GLY A 167 19.54 -23.22 5.23
CA GLY A 167 19.63 -22.16 6.26
C GLY A 167 20.81 -21.15 6.21
N LEU A 168 21.88 -21.45 5.49
CA LEU A 168 23.09 -20.65 5.38
C LEU A 168 22.98 -19.75 4.16
N ALA A 169 22.25 -18.64 4.30
CA ALA A 169 22.35 -17.51 3.37
C ALA A 169 23.62 -16.67 3.65
N THR A 170 24.72 -17.29 4.08
CA THR A 170 25.93 -16.56 4.45
C THR A 170 26.60 -16.00 3.19
N GLY A 171 26.51 -14.68 3.03
CA GLY A 171 27.20 -13.93 1.99
C GLY A 171 26.28 -13.17 1.04
N VAL A 172 25.11 -13.71 0.68
CA VAL A 172 24.19 -13.05 -0.27
C VAL A 172 23.11 -12.26 0.49
N ARG A 173 22.98 -10.97 0.18
CA ARG A 173 21.91 -10.10 0.71
C ARG A 173 20.59 -10.43 -0.02
N ALA A 174 19.94 -11.50 0.42
CA ALA A 174 18.68 -11.98 -0.14
C ALA A 174 17.46 -11.32 0.53
N ASP A 175 16.45 -10.97 -0.26
CA ASP A 175 15.13 -10.55 0.22
C ASP A 175 14.26 -11.77 0.59
N ARG A 176 14.51 -12.90 -0.09
CA ARG A 176 13.88 -14.20 0.14
C ARG A 176 14.91 -15.32 -0.01
N THR A 177 14.78 -16.34 0.83
CA THR A 177 15.60 -17.55 0.74
C THR A 177 14.70 -18.76 0.55
N VAL A 178 15.02 -19.58 -0.44
CA VAL A 178 14.38 -20.87 -0.71
C VAL A 178 15.41 -21.95 -0.45
N THR A 179 15.01 -23.01 0.25
CA THR A 179 15.95 -24.09 0.54
C THR A 179 16.13 -24.94 -0.71
N TRP A 180 17.34 -24.96 -1.25
CA TRP A 180 17.73 -25.90 -2.28
C TRP A 180 17.89 -27.31 -1.70
N THR A 181 17.35 -28.29 -2.39
CA THR A 181 17.49 -29.72 -2.06
C THR A 181 18.18 -30.45 -3.22
N TYR A 182 17.45 -30.74 -4.30
CA TYR A 182 17.96 -31.37 -5.51
C TYR A 182 17.13 -30.94 -6.73
N ALA A 183 17.71 -31.13 -7.92
CA ALA A 183 17.00 -30.87 -9.17
C ALA A 183 15.86 -31.88 -9.34
N GLY A 184 14.63 -31.39 -9.54
CA GLY A 184 13.43 -32.21 -9.62
C GLY A 184 12.59 -32.25 -8.34
N ASP A 185 13.02 -31.64 -7.23
CA ASP A 185 12.26 -31.67 -5.99
C ASP A 185 10.94 -30.85 -6.08
N PRO A 186 9.76 -31.49 -5.96
CA PRO A 186 8.49 -30.76 -5.93
C PRO A 186 8.33 -29.85 -4.71
N ALA A 187 9.09 -30.04 -3.63
CA ALA A 187 9.10 -29.11 -2.49
C ALA A 187 9.78 -27.78 -2.84
N LEU A 188 10.81 -27.79 -3.69
CA LEU A 188 11.45 -26.56 -4.16
C LEU A 188 10.50 -25.73 -5.02
N ALA A 189 9.80 -26.38 -5.96
CA ALA A 189 8.79 -25.73 -6.80
C ALA A 189 7.66 -25.10 -5.97
N ARG A 190 7.19 -25.78 -4.92
CA ARG A 190 6.18 -25.24 -3.99
C ARG A 190 6.69 -24.03 -3.22
N GLN A 191 7.90 -24.09 -2.66
CA GLN A 191 8.49 -22.94 -1.96
C GLN A 191 8.67 -21.73 -2.88
N LEU A 192 9.07 -21.94 -4.14
CA LEU A 192 9.13 -20.87 -5.13
C LEU A 192 7.75 -20.26 -5.39
N ALA A 193 6.72 -21.09 -5.53
CA ALA A 193 5.35 -20.63 -5.72
C ALA A 193 4.85 -19.82 -4.51
N ASP A 194 5.17 -20.23 -3.29
CA ASP A 194 4.82 -19.50 -2.08
C ASP A 194 5.51 -18.13 -2.01
N VAL A 195 6.81 -18.08 -2.32
CA VAL A 195 7.57 -16.82 -2.41
C VAL A 195 6.99 -15.92 -3.50
N ALA A 196 6.73 -16.46 -4.68
CA ALA A 196 6.15 -15.71 -5.80
C ALA A 196 4.73 -15.21 -5.48
N ALA A 197 3.91 -15.97 -4.75
CA ALA A 197 2.57 -15.54 -4.34
C ALA A 197 2.60 -14.39 -3.31
N GLN A 198 3.66 -14.32 -2.48
CA GLN A 198 3.86 -13.24 -1.52
C GLN A 198 4.46 -11.99 -2.16
N GLU A 199 5.32 -12.12 -3.17
CA GLU A 199 5.94 -10.94 -3.79
C GLU A 199 5.18 -10.43 -5.02
N LEU A 200 4.61 -11.32 -5.85
CA LEU A 200 4.10 -11.02 -7.18
C LEU A 200 2.55 -11.06 -7.27
N PRO A 201 1.95 -10.25 -8.18
CA PRO A 201 2.60 -9.15 -8.88
C PRO A 201 3.01 -8.05 -7.90
N PHE A 202 4.10 -7.37 -8.22
CA PHE A 202 4.41 -6.12 -7.54
C PHE A 202 3.27 -5.12 -7.79
N THR A 203 3.01 -4.23 -6.84
CA THR A 203 1.87 -3.29 -6.94
C THR A 203 2.33 -1.86 -6.73
N SER A 204 1.83 -0.96 -7.57
CA SER A 204 2.05 0.49 -7.48
C SER A 204 0.77 1.25 -7.18
N ASP A 205 0.92 2.44 -6.63
CA ASP A 205 -0.12 3.46 -6.57
C ASP A 205 0.44 4.85 -6.95
N ALA A 206 -0.46 5.73 -7.39
CA ALA A 206 -0.10 7.07 -7.83
C ALA A 206 -0.22 8.08 -6.68
N ALA A 207 0.63 9.11 -6.72
CA ALA A 207 0.72 10.14 -5.68
C ALA A 207 -0.49 11.07 -5.63
N LEU A 208 -1.05 11.41 -6.80
CA LEU A 208 -1.95 12.54 -6.93
C LEU A 208 -3.24 12.15 -7.64
N VAL A 209 -4.36 12.44 -6.99
CA VAL A 209 -5.69 12.31 -7.57
C VAL A 209 -6.00 13.56 -8.38
N THR A 210 -6.28 13.37 -9.67
CA THR A 210 -6.76 14.44 -10.56
C THR A 210 -7.87 13.91 -11.46
N PRO A 211 -8.97 14.67 -11.66
CA PRO A 211 -9.32 15.99 -11.09
C PRO A 211 -9.65 15.93 -9.58
N PRO A 212 -9.92 17.08 -8.91
CA PRO A 212 -10.42 17.10 -7.52
C PRO A 212 -11.65 16.20 -7.30
N LEU A 213 -11.83 15.77 -6.07
CA LEU A 213 -12.95 14.94 -5.64
C LEU A 213 -14.06 15.83 -5.07
N THR A 214 -15.30 15.59 -5.48
CA THR A 214 -16.47 16.23 -4.88
C THR A 214 -16.79 15.58 -3.54
N LEU A 215 -16.94 16.37 -2.47
CA LEU A 215 -17.22 15.89 -1.12
C LEU A 215 -18.53 15.09 -1.04
N PHE A 216 -19.52 15.50 -1.84
CA PHE A 216 -20.81 14.85 -1.96
C PHE A 216 -21.00 14.33 -3.39
N ALA A 217 -20.30 13.23 -3.74
CA ALA A 217 -20.27 12.65 -5.08
C ALA A 217 -21.65 12.20 -5.63
N SER A 218 -22.64 12.04 -4.76
CA SER A 218 -24.05 11.75 -5.11
C SER A 218 -24.93 13.02 -5.20
N GLY A 219 -24.32 14.20 -5.12
CA GLY A 219 -24.99 15.43 -4.68
C GLY A 219 -25.14 15.48 -3.15
N PRO A 220 -25.39 16.65 -2.55
CA PRO A 220 -25.77 16.70 -1.15
C PRO A 220 -27.06 15.89 -0.97
N ASP A 221 -27.04 14.84 -0.14
CA ASP A 221 -28.22 14.04 0.24
C ASP A 221 -29.24 14.90 1.04
N GLY A 222 -29.77 15.96 0.43
CA GLY A 222 -30.47 17.04 1.13
C GLY A 222 -29.59 17.85 2.08
N VAL A 223 -28.26 17.69 2.06
CA VAL A 223 -27.33 18.44 2.91
C VAL A 223 -27.35 19.91 2.52
N ARG A 224 -27.69 20.77 3.48
CA ARG A 224 -27.74 22.23 3.28
C ARG A 224 -26.48 22.93 3.78
N VAL A 225 -25.96 22.43 4.90
CA VAL A 225 -24.81 22.99 5.59
C VAL A 225 -23.99 21.84 6.15
N PHE A 226 -22.67 21.97 6.15
CA PHE A 226 -21.79 21.00 6.81
C PHE A 226 -20.69 21.69 7.61
N LYS A 227 -20.07 20.93 8.50
CA LYS A 227 -18.85 21.30 9.23
C LYS A 227 -17.83 20.21 9.03
N VAL A 228 -16.56 20.60 8.94
CA VAL A 228 -15.46 19.64 8.93
C VAL A 228 -15.06 19.31 10.36
N CYS A 229 -15.11 18.03 10.71
CA CYS A 229 -14.80 17.54 12.05
C CYS A 229 -13.35 17.09 12.20
N LYS A 230 -12.81 16.48 11.14
CA LYS A 230 -11.46 15.94 11.10
C LYS A 230 -11.00 15.85 9.65
N VAL A 231 -9.72 16.13 9.41
CA VAL A 231 -9.09 16.02 8.09
C VAL A 231 -7.82 15.23 8.25
N ASP A 232 -7.63 14.20 7.42
CA ASP A 232 -6.37 13.47 7.39
C ASP A 232 -5.28 14.34 6.72
N PRO A 233 -4.00 14.22 7.10
CA PRO A 233 -2.93 15.11 6.59
C PRO A 233 -2.74 15.10 5.07
N ALA A 234 -3.15 14.02 4.40
CA ALA A 234 -3.08 13.86 2.94
C ALA A 234 -4.20 14.60 2.19
N VAL A 235 -5.16 15.20 2.90
CA VAL A 235 -6.33 15.86 2.31
C VAL A 235 -6.16 17.37 2.33
N GLN A 236 -6.37 17.99 1.16
CA GLN A 236 -6.46 19.43 0.99
C GLN A 236 -7.91 19.82 0.67
N LEU A 237 -8.48 20.70 1.48
CA LEU A 237 -9.83 21.24 1.24
C LEU A 237 -9.75 22.36 0.20
N LEU A 238 -10.74 22.43 -0.70
CA LEU A 238 -10.83 23.46 -1.74
C LEU A 238 -12.11 24.27 -1.54
N GLY A 239 -11.96 25.59 -1.32
CA GLY A 239 -13.11 26.50 -1.20
C GLY A 239 -13.80 26.52 0.16
N PHE A 240 -13.32 25.76 1.16
CA PHE A 240 -13.86 25.78 2.52
C PHE A 240 -12.82 25.50 3.61
N ALA A 241 -13.13 25.90 4.85
CA ALA A 241 -12.24 25.76 6.01
C ALA A 241 -12.44 24.43 6.76
N GLY A 242 -11.35 23.92 7.33
CA GLY A 242 -11.30 22.69 8.14
C GLY A 242 -11.39 22.94 9.65
N ASP A 243 -11.83 24.12 10.08
CA ASP A 243 -11.80 24.61 11.47
C ASP A 243 -13.11 24.33 12.25
N GLY A 244 -14.03 23.58 11.64
CA GLY A 244 -15.33 23.26 12.22
C GLY A 244 -16.34 24.40 12.12
N THR A 245 -16.08 25.44 11.31
CA THR A 245 -17.10 26.42 10.93
C THR A 245 -18.12 25.81 9.97
N SER A 246 -19.33 26.38 9.99
CA SER A 246 -20.43 25.95 9.13
C SER A 246 -20.26 26.48 7.71
N VAL A 247 -20.38 25.60 6.73
CA VAL A 247 -20.25 25.90 5.30
C VAL A 247 -21.55 25.52 4.60
N ALA A 248 -22.16 26.47 3.90
CA ALA A 248 -23.34 26.19 3.07
C ALA A 248 -22.94 25.38 1.84
N VAL A 249 -23.76 24.40 1.46
CA VAL A 249 -23.55 23.65 0.22
C VAL A 249 -24.22 24.38 -0.93
N ASP A 250 -23.43 24.83 -1.91
CA ASP A 250 -23.94 25.28 -3.19
C ASP A 250 -23.91 24.11 -4.18
N SER A 251 -25.05 23.80 -4.79
CA SER A 251 -25.12 22.75 -5.81
C SER A 251 -24.48 23.14 -7.14
N ALA A 252 -24.36 24.45 -7.41
CA ALA A 252 -23.71 24.97 -8.61
C ALA A 252 -22.18 24.94 -8.51
N ASP A 253 -21.65 25.00 -7.29
CA ASP A 253 -20.22 24.92 -6.96
C ASP A 253 -20.02 23.95 -5.78
N PRO A 254 -20.10 22.63 -6.03
CA PRO A 254 -20.06 21.64 -4.95
C PRO A 254 -18.71 21.67 -4.24
N PRO A 255 -18.67 21.51 -2.90
CA PRO A 255 -17.42 21.53 -2.16
C PRO A 255 -16.48 20.39 -2.61
N GLU A 256 -15.23 20.74 -2.90
CA GLU A 256 -14.22 19.81 -3.41
C GLU A 256 -13.04 19.63 -2.45
N TYR A 257 -12.35 18.52 -2.60
CA TYR A 257 -11.09 18.25 -1.91
C TYR A 257 -10.12 17.52 -2.83
N ARG A 258 -8.82 17.65 -2.54
CA ARG A 258 -7.75 16.90 -3.18
C ARG A 258 -7.13 15.95 -2.19
N VAL A 259 -6.67 14.81 -2.68
CA VAL A 259 -5.89 13.85 -1.92
C VAL A 259 -4.51 13.74 -2.57
N THR A 260 -3.48 13.90 -1.75
CA THR A 260 -2.08 13.72 -2.14
C THR A 260 -1.47 12.68 -1.22
N LEU A 261 -1.20 11.51 -1.77
CA LEU A 261 -0.55 10.40 -1.09
C LEU A 261 0.91 10.28 -1.53
N ALA A 262 1.75 9.69 -0.69
CA ALA A 262 3.11 9.36 -1.10
C ALA A 262 3.05 8.21 -2.11
N PRO A 263 3.59 8.38 -3.34
CA PRO A 263 3.55 7.32 -4.34
C PRO A 263 4.41 6.14 -3.92
N ARG A 264 3.94 4.94 -4.21
CA ARG A 264 4.67 3.70 -3.96
C ARG A 264 4.72 2.90 -5.24
N PHE A 265 5.91 2.42 -5.57
CA PHE A 265 6.19 1.78 -6.85
C PHE A 265 6.65 0.34 -6.68
N ALA A 266 5.94 -0.56 -7.34
CA ALA A 266 6.21 -1.99 -7.41
C ALA A 266 6.57 -2.61 -6.05
N LEU A 267 5.72 -2.38 -5.04
CA LEU A 267 5.86 -3.02 -3.73
C LEU A 267 5.52 -4.52 -3.80
N PRO A 268 6.21 -5.38 -3.04
CA PRO A 268 5.82 -6.78 -2.89
C PRO A 268 4.37 -6.89 -2.46
N ARG A 269 3.64 -7.86 -3.03
CA ARG A 269 2.20 -8.03 -2.75
C ARG A 269 1.89 -8.16 -1.25
N SER A 270 2.72 -8.86 -0.49
CA SER A 270 2.57 -9.03 0.97
C SER A 270 2.84 -7.75 1.75
N GLU A 271 3.56 -6.79 1.16
CA GLU A 271 3.92 -5.51 1.76
C GLU A 271 2.99 -4.37 1.31
N PHE A 272 2.20 -4.60 0.25
CA PHE A 272 1.26 -3.62 -0.27
C PHE A 272 -0.04 -3.59 0.55
N GLN A 273 -0.27 -2.46 1.21
CA GLN A 273 -1.54 -2.13 1.85
C GLN A 273 -2.13 -0.92 1.15
N VAL A 274 -3.38 -0.99 0.72
CA VAL A 274 -4.03 0.15 0.05
C VAL A 274 -4.01 1.37 0.97
N GLN A 275 -3.63 2.53 0.44
CA GLN A 275 -3.65 3.78 1.19
C GLN A 275 -5.07 4.35 1.24
N HIS A 276 -5.40 4.91 2.39
CA HIS A 276 -6.65 5.61 2.64
C HIS A 276 -6.35 7.02 3.13
N ALA A 277 -7.17 7.97 2.70
CA ALA A 277 -7.19 9.31 3.25
C ALA A 277 -8.59 9.87 3.14
N GLY A 278 -9.02 10.60 4.16
CA GLY A 278 -10.36 11.14 4.16
C GLY A 278 -10.52 12.35 5.04
N LEU A 279 -11.74 12.83 5.04
CA LEU A 279 -12.20 13.79 6.03
C LEU A 279 -13.52 13.31 6.62
N GLU A 280 -13.79 13.79 7.81
CA GLU A 280 -15.05 13.55 8.49
C GLU A 280 -15.82 14.86 8.57
N VAL A 281 -17.10 14.78 8.24
CA VAL A 281 -18.00 15.93 8.22
C VAL A 281 -19.24 15.64 9.05
N GLU A 282 -19.76 16.70 9.66
CA GLU A 282 -21.08 16.74 10.26
C GLU A 282 -21.96 17.60 9.36
N ALA A 283 -22.90 16.96 8.70
CA ALA A 283 -23.81 17.57 7.75
C ALA A 283 -25.18 17.77 8.39
N CYS A 284 -25.83 18.88 8.07
CA CYS A 284 -27.19 19.17 8.46
C CYS A 284 -28.10 19.11 7.23
N ILE A 285 -29.19 18.34 7.37
CA ILE A 285 -30.17 18.08 6.32
C ILE A 285 -31.41 18.96 6.50
N ASP A 286 -31.78 19.24 7.74
CA ASP A 286 -32.96 20.05 8.08
C ASP A 286 -32.79 20.79 9.41
N HIS A 287 -33.55 21.87 9.59
CA HIS A 287 -33.57 22.68 10.81
C HIS A 287 -32.18 23.19 11.28
N CYS A 288 -31.29 23.50 10.34
CA CYS A 288 -29.89 23.81 10.62
C CYS A 288 -29.66 25.08 11.45
N ASP A 289 -30.63 25.97 11.52
CA ASP A 289 -30.61 27.20 12.30
C ASP A 289 -31.10 27.02 13.75
N ARG A 290 -31.42 25.78 14.17
CA ARG A 290 -31.97 25.44 15.49
C ARG A 290 -30.91 25.06 16.52
N TYR A 291 -31.33 24.97 17.77
CA TYR A 291 -30.51 24.61 18.92
C TYR A 291 -30.31 23.09 18.99
N HIS A 292 -29.15 22.63 19.45
CA HIS A 292 -28.84 21.20 19.58
C HIS A 292 -28.66 20.81 21.05
N GLY A 293 -29.46 19.84 21.52
CA GLY A 293 -29.50 19.44 22.93
C GLY A 293 -30.02 20.58 23.81
N ASP A 294 -29.52 20.63 25.05
CA ASP A 294 -29.97 21.61 26.05
C ASP A 294 -29.23 22.96 25.95
N ASP A 295 -28.34 23.09 24.97
CA ASP A 295 -27.51 24.28 24.75
C ASP A 295 -28.31 25.39 24.04
N ARG A 296 -28.24 26.61 24.58
CA ARG A 296 -28.88 27.80 24.00
C ARG A 296 -28.04 28.45 22.89
N VAL A 297 -27.14 27.70 22.28
CA VAL A 297 -26.38 28.11 21.10
C VAL A 297 -26.88 27.33 19.89
N ARG A 298 -27.20 28.04 18.81
CA ARG A 298 -27.62 27.40 17.55
C ARG A 298 -26.47 26.56 17.02
N TRP A 299 -26.79 25.38 16.49
CA TRP A 299 -25.77 24.50 15.93
C TRP A 299 -24.94 25.21 14.87
N LEU A 300 -25.58 25.95 13.97
CA LEU A 300 -24.91 26.69 12.88
C LEU A 300 -23.80 27.64 13.34
N THR A 301 -23.98 28.30 14.49
CA THR A 301 -23.06 29.30 15.02
C THR A 301 -22.00 28.73 15.95
N ARG A 302 -22.17 27.46 16.35
CA ARG A 302 -21.23 26.78 17.26
C ARG A 302 -20.05 26.23 16.45
N PRO A 303 -18.79 26.55 16.81
CA PRO A 303 -17.63 25.94 16.16
C PRO A 303 -17.50 24.46 16.53
N GLY A 304 -17.02 23.66 15.59
CA GLY A 304 -16.79 22.23 15.78
C GLY A 304 -18.06 21.37 15.61
N CYS A 305 -17.83 20.06 15.56
CA CYS A 305 -18.88 19.05 15.43
C CYS A 305 -19.39 18.58 16.79
N VAL A 306 -20.69 18.26 16.87
CA VAL A 306 -21.39 17.95 18.14
C VAL A 306 -21.79 16.48 18.27
N LEU A 307 -21.95 15.76 17.17
CA LEU A 307 -22.21 14.33 17.15
C LEU A 307 -20.95 13.56 17.57
N PRO A 308 -21.04 12.37 18.16
CA PRO A 308 -19.88 11.51 18.37
C PRO A 308 -19.25 11.12 17.02
N GLY A 309 -17.93 10.86 17.02
CA GLY A 309 -17.18 10.44 15.81
C GLY A 309 -17.85 9.27 15.10
N ALA A 310 -17.75 9.22 13.77
CA ALA A 310 -18.30 8.08 13.03
C ALA A 310 -17.51 6.83 13.41
N SER A 311 -18.17 5.84 14.01
CA SER A 311 -17.59 4.50 14.19
C SER A 311 -17.31 3.92 12.80
N SER A 312 -16.08 3.44 12.62
CA SER A 312 -15.59 2.84 11.37
C SER A 312 -16.29 1.53 11.03
#